data_AF-A0A524KV81-F1
#
_entry.id   AF-A0A524KV81-F1
#
_cell.length_a   1.000
_cell.length_b   1.000
_cell.length_c   1.000
_cell.angle_alpha   90.00
_cell.angle_beta   90.00
_cell.angle_gamma   90.00
#
_symmetry.space_group_name_H-M   'P 1'
#
loop_
_entity.id
_entity.type
_entity.pdbx_description
1 polymer ?
#
loop_
_entity_poly.entity_id
_entity_poly.type
_entity_poly.pdbx_seq_one_letter_code
_entity_poly.pdbx_strand_id
1 'polypeptide(L)'
;MLKQVDVSVYLAIKAAVEGTFNGGVQVFGLDRTVTIGDVTYSGVGYALDKYNKDLVSAEMIAKVEEAKAKIISGEIVVPTEVTK
;
A
#
# COMPACT_ATOMS: atom_id res chain seq x y z
N MET A 1 7.23 7.13 -4.10
CA MET A 1 6.47 5.89 -3.82
C MET A 1 6.35 5.77 -2.31
N LEU A 2 5.15 5.48 -1.79
CA LEU A 2 4.93 5.18 -0.39
C LEU A 2 5.01 3.67 -0.18
N LYS A 3 5.77 3.28 0.84
CA LYS A 3 5.81 1.92 1.37
C LYS A 3 5.69 2.04 2.88
N GLN A 4 4.55 1.61 3.43
CA GLN A 4 4.19 1.84 4.84
C GLN A 4 4.92 0.86 5.77
N VAL A 5 6.25 0.91 5.76
CA VAL A 5 7.11 0.05 6.60
C VAL A 5 6.92 0.40 8.07
N ASP A 6 6.81 1.68 8.38
CA ASP A 6 6.44 2.21 9.70
C ASP A 6 5.15 1.57 10.24
N VAL A 7 4.11 1.49 9.43
CA VAL A 7 2.85 0.82 9.79
C VAL A 7 3.08 -0.66 10.04
N SER A 8 3.85 -1.35 9.18
CA SER A 8 4.15 -2.77 9.37
C SER A 8 4.94 -3.06 10.67
N VAL A 9 5.87 -2.18 11.03
CA VAL A 9 6.64 -2.26 12.28
C VAL A 9 5.74 -2.01 13.48
N TYR A 10 4.90 -0.97 13.42
CA TYR A 10 3.92 -0.67 14.47
C TYR A 10 3.00 -1.86 14.73
N LEU A 11 2.47 -2.48 13.69
CA LEU A 11 1.55 -3.62 13.81
C LEU A 11 2.23 -4.86 14.38
N ALA A 12 3.47 -5.14 13.98
CA ALA A 12 4.23 -6.26 14.53
C ALA A 12 4.49 -6.10 16.04
N ILE A 13 4.92 -4.90 16.45
CA ILE A 13 5.15 -4.59 17.87
C ILE A 13 3.84 -4.64 18.65
N LYS A 14 2.77 -4.04 18.12
CA LYS A 14 1.44 -4.06 18.75
C LYS A 14 0.96 -5.49 18.98
N ALA A 15 1.04 -6.36 17.97
CA ALA A 15 0.63 -7.75 18.11
C ALA A 15 1.46 -8.51 19.16
N ALA A 16 2.76 -8.22 19.28
CA ALA A 16 3.60 -8.80 20.33
C ALA A 16 3.18 -8.33 21.73
N VAL A 17 2.93 -7.03 21.90
CA VAL A 17 2.46 -6.45 23.17
C VAL A 17 1.09 -6.99 23.57
N GLU A 18 0.19 -7.17 22.62
CA GLU A 18 -1.17 -7.71 22.84
C GLU A 18 -1.20 -9.25 22.97
N GLY A 19 -0.06 -9.93 22.79
CA GLY A 19 0.01 -11.40 22.83
C GLY A 19 -0.69 -12.09 21.65
N THR A 20 -0.96 -11.36 20.56
CA THR A 20 -1.64 -11.84 19.35
C THR A 20 -0.68 -12.05 18.18
N PHE A 21 0.63 -11.96 18.43
CA PHE A 21 1.65 -12.12 17.40
C PHE A 21 1.57 -13.51 16.75
N ASN A 22 1.48 -13.52 15.43
CA ASN A 22 1.52 -14.74 14.62
C ASN A 22 2.75 -14.70 13.71
N GLY A 23 3.57 -15.75 13.80
CA GLY A 23 4.72 -15.93 12.91
C GLY A 23 4.29 -16.24 11.46
N GLY A 24 5.19 -16.02 10.52
CA GLY A 24 4.96 -16.24 9.09
C GLY A 24 5.24 -15.00 8.25
N VAL A 25 4.89 -15.07 6.96
CA VAL A 25 5.07 -13.96 6.01
C VAL A 25 3.79 -13.14 5.94
N GLN A 26 3.92 -11.83 6.08
CA GLN A 26 2.83 -10.89 5.84
C GLN A 26 3.11 -10.05 4.59
N VAL A 27 2.11 -9.92 3.72
CA VAL A 27 2.19 -9.13 2.49
C VAL A 27 1.35 -7.87 2.63
N PHE A 28 1.97 -6.72 2.38
CA PHE A 28 1.36 -5.40 2.48
C PHE A 28 1.27 -4.77 1.08
N GLY A 29 0.22 -5.15 0.34
CA GLY A 29 -0.07 -4.67 -1.02
C GLY A 29 -0.94 -3.42 -1.08
N LEU A 30 -1.47 -3.14 -2.28
CA LEU A 30 -2.43 -2.04 -2.53
C LEU A 30 -3.79 -2.29 -1.87
N ASP A 31 -4.16 -3.56 -1.71
CA ASP A 31 -5.39 -4.08 -1.13
C ASP A 31 -5.34 -4.14 0.41
N ARG A 32 -4.15 -4.39 0.98
CA ARG A 32 -3.95 -4.47 2.42
C ARG A 32 -4.06 -3.08 3.05
N THR A 33 -5.18 -2.82 3.70
CA THR A 33 -5.44 -1.57 4.42
C THR A 33 -5.51 -1.76 5.94
N VAL A 34 -5.07 -0.75 6.68
CA VAL A 34 -5.13 -0.71 8.15
C VAL A 34 -5.46 0.70 8.61
N THR A 35 -6.36 0.83 9.57
CA THR A 35 -6.70 2.11 10.20
C THR A 35 -6.00 2.24 11.55
N ILE A 36 -5.24 3.32 11.73
CA ILE A 36 -4.58 3.68 13.00
C ILE A 36 -5.06 5.08 13.37
N GLY A 37 -5.81 5.19 14.46
CA GLY A 37 -6.56 6.41 14.77
C GLY A 37 -7.59 6.68 13.67
N ASP A 38 -7.57 7.89 13.10
CA ASP A 38 -8.49 8.31 12.03
C ASP A 38 -7.90 8.16 10.61
N VAL A 39 -6.69 7.59 10.49
CA VAL A 39 -5.97 7.50 9.21
C VAL A 39 -5.94 6.05 8.72
N THR A 40 -6.35 5.85 7.47
CA THR A 40 -6.26 4.55 6.78
C THR A 40 -5.05 4.52 5.87
N TYR A 41 -4.21 3.50 6.06
CA TYR A 41 -2.99 3.25 5.32
C TYR A 41 -3.18 2.04 4.41
N SER A 42 -2.69 2.12 3.17
CA SER A 42 -2.46 0.96 2.30
C SER A 42 -0.99 0.55 2.37
N GLY A 43 -0.67 -0.74 2.25
CA GLY A 43 0.71 -1.23 2.34
C GLY A 43 1.71 -0.53 1.40
N VAL A 44 1.27 -0.24 0.19
CA VAL A 44 2.01 0.59 -0.79
C VAL A 44 1.08 1.62 -1.45
N GLY A 45 1.65 2.68 -2.02
CA GLY A 45 0.91 3.70 -2.76
C GLY A 45 1.79 4.67 -3.55
N TYR A 46 1.19 5.53 -4.37
CA TYR A 46 1.91 6.66 -4.95
C TYR A 46 2.04 7.79 -3.92
N ALA A 47 3.10 8.59 -4.04
CA ALA A 47 3.35 9.71 -3.15
C ALA A 47 2.90 11.01 -3.84
N LEU A 48 2.00 11.75 -3.21
CA LEU A 48 1.54 13.06 -3.65
C LEU A 48 1.72 14.05 -2.49
N ASP A 49 2.45 15.13 -2.71
CA ASP A 49 2.73 16.15 -1.72
C ASP A 49 2.70 17.56 -2.32
N LYS A 50 2.98 18.57 -1.48
CA LYS A 50 2.96 19.98 -1.90
C LYS A 50 4.01 20.33 -2.97
N TYR A 51 5.03 19.50 -3.17
CA TYR A 51 6.13 19.74 -4.11
C TYR A 51 5.89 19.10 -5.47
N ASN A 52 5.10 18.02 -5.53
CA ASN A 52 4.84 17.31 -6.79
C ASN A 52 3.40 17.42 -7.30
N LYS A 53 2.44 17.87 -6.48
CA LYS A 53 1.02 17.94 -6.85
C LYS A 53 0.75 18.68 -8.17
N ASP A 54 1.48 19.75 -8.45
CA ASP A 54 1.26 20.59 -9.63
C ASP A 54 1.87 19.97 -10.91
N LEU A 55 2.74 18.96 -10.75
CA LEU A 55 3.33 18.19 -11.85
C LEU A 55 2.48 16.97 -12.23
N VAL A 56 1.53 16.58 -11.39
CA VAL A 56 0.70 15.40 -11.57
C VAL A 56 -0.69 15.84 -12.01
N SER A 57 -1.03 15.59 -13.28
CA SER A 57 -2.34 15.96 -13.81
C SER A 57 -3.46 15.06 -13.27
N ALA A 58 -4.69 15.57 -13.31
CA ALA A 58 -5.88 14.79 -12.96
C ALA A 58 -6.04 13.53 -13.84
N GLU A 59 -5.66 13.61 -15.12
CA GLU A 59 -5.67 12.46 -16.03
C GLU A 59 -4.67 11.38 -15.61
N MET A 60 -3.48 11.77 -15.15
CA MET A 60 -2.49 10.83 -14.62
C MET A 60 -3.01 10.12 -13.37
N ILE A 61 -3.64 10.86 -12.44
CA ILE A 61 -4.24 10.28 -11.24
C ILE A 61 -5.35 9.29 -11.62
N ALA A 62 -6.23 9.66 -12.55
CA ALA A 62 -7.32 8.79 -13.00
C ALA A 62 -6.80 7.46 -13.55
N LYS A 63 -5.76 7.47 -14.40
CA LYS A 63 -5.15 6.25 -14.95
C LYS A 63 -4.51 5.38 -13.85
N VAL A 64 -3.86 6.00 -12.86
CA VAL A 64 -3.24 5.28 -11.74
C VAL A 64 -4.30 4.64 -10.83
N GLU A 65 -5.39 5.34 -10.53
CA GLU A 65 -6.50 4.79 -9.74
C GLU A 65 -7.24 3.66 -10.48
N GLU A 66 -7.44 3.79 -11.80
CA GLU A 66 -7.99 2.72 -12.62
C GLU A 66 -7.09 1.46 -12.58
N ALA A 67 -5.77 1.64 -12.77
CA ALA A 67 -4.82 0.54 -12.69
C ALA A 67 -4.78 -0.09 -11.29
N LYS A 68 -4.83 0.72 -10.22
CA LYS A 68 -4.92 0.24 -8.84
C LYS A 68 -6.16 -0.64 -8.64
N ALA A 69 -7.33 -0.20 -9.12
CA ALA A 69 -8.56 -0.98 -9.02
C ALA A 69 -8.45 -2.32 -9.76
N LYS A 70 -7.89 -2.32 -10.98
CA LYS A 70 -7.64 -3.53 -11.77
C LYS A 70 -6.63 -4.49 -11.15
N ILE A 71 -5.61 -3.96 -10.46
CA ILE A 71 -4.64 -4.79 -9.72
C ILE A 71 -5.32 -5.43 -8.50
N ILE A 72 -6.11 -4.64 -7.75
CA ILE A 72 -6.82 -5.14 -6.56
C ILE A 72 -7.90 -6.18 -6.95
N SER A 73 -8.59 -5.99 -8.08
CA SER A 73 -9.59 -6.95 -8.56
C SER A 73 -8.97 -8.24 -9.12
N GLY A 74 -7.67 -8.24 -9.39
CA GLY A 74 -6.96 -9.34 -10.04
C GLY A 74 -7.10 -9.37 -11.56
N GLU A 75 -7.74 -8.37 -12.18
CA GLU A 75 -7.76 -8.21 -13.65
C GLU A 75 -6.35 -7.97 -14.20
N ILE A 76 -5.54 -7.19 -13.48
CA ILE A 76 -4.11 -7.03 -13.74
C ILE A 76 -3.34 -7.79 -12.68
N VAL A 77 -2.57 -8.81 -13.09
CA VAL A 77 -1.64 -9.53 -12.22
C VAL A 77 -0.23 -9.00 -12.46
N VAL A 78 0.35 -8.36 -11.44
CA VAL A 78 1.72 -7.84 -11.50
C VAL A 78 2.71 -9.02 -11.36
N PRO A 79 3.63 -9.24 -12.31
CA PRO A 79 4.63 -10.30 -12.20
C PRO A 79 5.54 -10.10 -10.99
N THR A 80 5.86 -11.18 -10.27
CA THR A 80 6.77 -11.15 -9.13
C THR A 80 8.25 -11.21 -9.52
N GLU A 81 8.52 -11.56 -10.78
CA GLU A 81 9.85 -11.66 -11.37
C GLU A 81 9.82 -11.07 -12.77
N VAL A 82 10.95 -10.50 -13.20
CA VAL A 82 11.09 -10.02 -14.58
C VAL A 82 11.35 -11.24 -15.46
N THR A 83 10.35 -11.64 -16.25
CA THR A 83 10.57 -12.63 -17.31
C THR A 83 11.49 -11.99 -18.35
N LYS A 84 12.72 -12.52 -18.47
CA LYS A 84 13.65 -12.14 -19.53
C LYS A 84 13.25 -12.77 -20.85
#